data_AF-A0AA43LM30-F1
#
_entry.id   AF-A0AA43LM30-F1
#
_cell.length_a   1.000
_cell.length_b   1.000
_cell.length_c   1.000
_cell.angle_alpha   90.00
_cell.angle_beta   90.00
_cell.angle_gamma   90.00
#
_symmetry.space_group_name_H-M   'P 1'
#
loop_
_entity.id
_entity.type
_entity.pdbx_description
1 polymer ?
#
loop_
_entity_poly.entity_id
_entity_poly.type
_entity_poly.pdbx_seq_one_letter_code
_entity_poly.pdbx_strand_id
1 'polypeptide(L)'
;MKQMKLAKTIVFSLAFLFALALGTGVNAQVTIGAGLEPNKGALLDLKERNPANPSIDNSTSNKGLGMPRVKLTTLTSLSDINEATGKATELIGLFVYNINTNHSLGIKPGLYVWDGTRWRPLITS
;
A
#
# COMPACT_ATOMS: atom_id res chain seq x y z
N MET A 1 41.45 -5.39 -41.46
CA MET A 1 41.32 -4.39 -40.35
C MET A 1 39.88 -3.99 -40.01
N LYS A 2 38.99 -3.70 -41.00
CA LYS A 2 37.59 -3.29 -40.75
C LYS A 2 36.73 -4.36 -40.04
N GLN A 3 36.86 -5.63 -40.45
CA GLN A 3 36.17 -6.76 -39.84
C GLN A 3 36.51 -6.98 -38.36
N MET A 4 37.79 -6.83 -37.99
CA MET A 4 38.24 -6.92 -36.59
C MET A 4 37.71 -5.79 -35.70
N LYS A 5 37.50 -4.58 -36.24
CA LYS A 5 36.91 -3.46 -35.48
C LYS A 5 35.43 -3.71 -35.22
N LEU A 6 34.69 -4.20 -36.23
CA LEU A 6 33.27 -4.54 -36.11
C LEU A 6 33.02 -5.64 -35.07
N ALA A 7 33.82 -6.72 -35.10
CA ALA A 7 33.70 -7.81 -34.13
C ALA A 7 33.92 -7.35 -32.69
N LYS A 8 34.92 -6.48 -32.44
CA LYS A 8 35.18 -5.92 -31.11
C LYS A 8 34.02 -5.06 -30.60
N THR A 9 33.43 -4.23 -31.46
CA THR A 9 32.26 -3.42 -31.09
C THR A 9 31.07 -4.31 -30.74
N ILE A 10 30.81 -5.37 -31.52
CA ILE A 10 29.71 -6.32 -31.24
C ILE A 10 29.93 -7.03 -29.90
N VAL A 11 31.15 -7.53 -29.64
CA VAL A 11 31.48 -8.19 -28.36
C VAL A 11 31.31 -7.24 -27.19
N PHE A 12 31.73 -5.98 -27.33
CA PHE A 12 31.58 -4.97 -26.28
C PHE A 12 30.10 -4.63 -26.01
N SER A 13 29.29 -4.46 -27.06
CA SER A 13 27.85 -4.21 -26.93
C SER A 13 27.12 -5.39 -26.30
N LEU A 14 27.48 -6.63 -26.65
CA LEU A 14 26.91 -7.85 -26.06
C LEU A 14 27.31 -7.99 -24.59
N ALA A 15 28.56 -7.71 -24.24
CA ALA A 15 29.02 -7.71 -22.86
C ALA A 15 28.30 -6.65 -22.01
N PHE A 16 28.07 -5.46 -22.57
CA PHE A 16 27.31 -4.39 -21.92
C PHE A 16 25.84 -4.79 -21.70
N LEU A 17 25.17 -5.33 -22.73
CA LEU A 17 23.79 -5.85 -22.61
C LEU A 17 23.68 -6.98 -21.59
N PHE A 18 24.67 -7.87 -21.54
CA PHE A 18 24.75 -8.94 -20.54
C PHE A 18 24.91 -8.37 -19.12
N ALA A 19 25.75 -7.34 -18.94
CA ALA A 19 25.92 -6.67 -17.66
C ALA A 19 24.64 -5.97 -17.16
N LEU A 20 23.85 -5.35 -18.06
CA LEU A 20 22.54 -4.80 -17.69
C LEU A 20 21.53 -5.91 -17.32
N ALA A 21 21.58 -7.06 -18.00
CA ALA A 21 20.68 -8.17 -17.73
C ALA A 21 20.95 -8.88 -16.38
N LEU A 22 22.16 -8.72 -15.80
CA LEU A 22 22.49 -9.22 -14.47
C LEU A 22 21.89 -8.38 -13.33
N GLY A 23 21.43 -7.16 -13.61
CA GLY A 23 20.76 -6.28 -12.64
C GLY A 23 19.30 -6.68 -12.39
N THR A 24 19.05 -7.88 -11.86
CA THR A 24 17.68 -8.30 -11.48
C THR A 24 17.52 -8.27 -9.96
N GLY A 25 16.54 -7.49 -9.48
CA GLY A 25 16.08 -7.55 -8.09
C GLY A 25 16.31 -6.30 -7.23
N VAL A 26 16.07 -5.08 -7.75
CA VAL A 26 15.91 -3.93 -6.85
C VAL A 26 14.50 -4.00 -6.25
N ASN A 27 14.38 -4.64 -5.08
CA ASN A 27 13.19 -4.50 -4.24
C ASN A 27 13.22 -3.10 -3.61
N ALA A 28 12.85 -2.08 -4.38
CA ALA A 28 12.75 -0.72 -3.89
C ALA A 28 11.47 -0.60 -3.07
N GLN A 29 11.62 -0.57 -1.75
CA GLN A 29 10.58 0.03 -0.93
C GLN A 29 10.72 1.54 -1.03
N VAL A 30 9.66 2.20 -1.50
CA VAL A 30 9.61 3.65 -1.59
C VAL A 30 8.66 4.20 -0.54
N THR A 31 9.05 5.29 0.10
CA THR A 31 8.10 6.14 0.80
C THR A 31 7.18 6.76 -0.25
N ILE A 32 5.86 6.57 -0.13
CA ILE A 32 4.92 7.27 -1.00
C ILE A 32 4.69 8.66 -0.42
N GLY A 33 5.07 9.68 -1.19
CA GLY A 33 4.99 11.08 -0.79
C GLY A 33 6.34 11.81 -0.75
N ALA A 34 7.46 11.08 -0.69
CA ALA A 34 8.81 11.66 -0.71
C ALA A 34 9.90 10.65 -1.13
N GLY A 35 11.04 11.13 -1.65
CA GLY A 35 12.23 10.33 -1.93
C GLY A 35 13.05 9.95 -0.69
N LEU A 36 12.38 9.63 0.42
CA LEU A 36 13.00 9.31 1.71
C LEU A 36 13.06 7.79 1.93
N GLU A 37 14.04 7.34 2.70
CA GLU A 37 14.08 5.95 3.17
C GLU A 37 12.80 5.65 3.99
N PRO A 38 12.10 4.56 3.67
CA PRO A 38 10.91 4.15 4.40
C PRO A 38 11.26 3.67 5.82
N ASN A 39 10.32 3.80 6.73
CA ASN A 39 10.45 3.25 8.07
C ASN A 39 10.64 1.73 8.03
N LYS A 40 11.70 1.21 8.68
CA LYS A 40 11.99 -0.23 8.72
C LYS A 40 10.80 -1.01 9.30
N GLY A 41 10.36 -2.04 8.59
CA GLY A 41 9.24 -2.89 8.99
C GLY A 41 7.87 -2.41 8.48
N ALA A 42 7.75 -1.21 7.90
CA ALA A 42 6.59 -0.88 7.09
C ALA A 42 6.63 -1.72 5.80
N LEU A 43 5.48 -2.06 5.22
CA LEU A 43 5.38 -2.44 3.80
C LEU A 43 4.99 -1.23 2.94
N LEU A 44 4.13 -0.37 3.50
CA LEU A 44 3.68 0.89 2.93
C LEU A 44 3.98 2.02 3.93
N ASP A 45 4.86 2.96 3.57
CA ASP A 45 5.16 4.16 4.36
C ASP A 45 4.67 5.41 3.61
N LEU A 46 3.81 6.20 4.25
CA LEU A 46 3.17 7.39 3.68
C LEU A 46 3.65 8.64 4.43
N LYS A 47 4.63 9.36 3.87
CA LYS A 47 5.12 10.63 4.44
C LYS A 47 5.67 11.54 3.34
N GLU A 48 5.58 12.84 3.57
CA GLU A 48 6.11 13.90 2.69
C GLU A 48 7.43 14.47 3.24
N ARG A 49 7.71 14.30 4.54
CA ARG A 49 8.92 14.81 5.19
C ARG A 49 9.28 14.03 6.46
N ASN A 50 10.54 14.13 6.87
CA ASN A 50 10.93 13.84 8.25
C ASN A 50 10.68 15.09 9.13
N PRO A 51 10.27 14.92 10.39
CA PRO A 51 10.08 16.05 11.29
C PRO A 51 11.41 16.73 11.61
N ALA A 52 11.44 18.06 11.56
CA ALA A 52 12.65 18.84 11.85
C ALA A 52 13.05 18.77 13.34
N ASN A 53 12.06 18.74 14.23
CA ASN A 53 12.24 18.50 15.65
C ASN A 53 11.10 17.63 16.19
N PRO A 54 11.26 16.29 16.22
CA PRO A 54 10.22 15.35 16.64
C PRO A 54 9.67 15.57 18.06
N SER A 55 10.43 16.25 18.92
CA SER A 55 10.00 16.55 20.30
C SER A 55 9.02 17.73 20.38
N ILE A 56 8.95 18.56 19.33
CA ILE A 56 8.06 19.73 19.24
C ILE A 56 6.92 19.45 18.26
N ASP A 57 7.27 18.98 17.07
CA ASP A 57 6.32 18.63 16.01
C ASP A 57 6.81 17.37 15.28
N ASN A 58 6.02 16.31 15.39
CA ASN A 58 6.29 15.02 14.75
C ASN A 58 5.45 14.82 13.47
N SER A 59 4.93 15.89 12.87
CA SER A 59 4.14 15.82 11.64
C SER A 59 5.00 15.43 10.43
N THR A 60 4.54 14.42 9.68
CA THR A 60 5.27 13.86 8.53
C THR A 60 4.59 14.13 7.19
N SER A 61 3.35 14.65 7.19
CA SER A 61 2.53 14.86 5.98
C SER A 61 1.45 15.91 6.23
N ASN A 62 1.02 16.64 5.19
CA ASN A 62 -0.19 17.47 5.20
C ASN A 62 -1.37 16.79 4.47
N LYS A 63 -1.19 15.55 4.03
CA LYS A 63 -2.19 14.73 3.31
C LYS A 63 -2.49 13.46 4.10
N GLY A 64 -3.66 12.87 3.83
CA GLY A 64 -4.08 11.59 4.41
C GLY A 64 -4.19 10.46 3.40
N LEU A 65 -4.45 9.25 3.90
CA LEU A 65 -4.80 8.10 3.07
C LEU A 65 -6.32 8.06 2.86
N GLY A 66 -6.74 8.16 1.59
CA GLY A 66 -8.14 7.97 1.22
C GLY A 66 -8.53 6.50 1.25
N MET A 67 -9.45 6.12 2.13
CA MET A 67 -9.95 4.74 2.21
C MET A 67 -11.09 4.49 1.22
N PRO A 68 -11.24 3.26 0.68
CA PRO A 68 -12.39 2.89 -0.13
C PRO A 68 -13.70 3.13 0.62
N ARG A 69 -14.64 3.84 -0.02
CA ARG A 69 -15.94 4.19 0.55
C ARG A 69 -16.93 3.06 0.24
N VAL A 70 -17.44 2.39 1.27
CA VAL A 70 -18.34 1.23 1.13
C VAL A 70 -19.63 1.50 1.91
N LYS A 71 -20.78 1.08 1.39
CA LYS A 71 -22.05 1.13 2.12
C LYS A 71 -22.28 -0.21 2.82
N LEU A 72 -21.80 -0.36 4.06
CA LEU A 72 -21.98 -1.61 4.80
C LEU A 72 -23.45 -1.80 5.18
N THR A 73 -24.07 -2.86 4.70
CA THR A 73 -25.46 -3.25 5.00
C THR A 73 -25.54 -4.20 6.19
N THR A 74 -24.46 -4.94 6.45
CA THR A 74 -24.31 -5.82 7.61
C THR A 74 -22.88 -5.76 8.15
N LEU A 75 -22.73 -6.05 9.45
CA LEU A 75 -21.41 -6.14 10.07
C LEU A 75 -20.86 -7.56 10.06
N THR A 76 -21.65 -8.59 9.77
CA THR A 76 -21.23 -10.00 9.95
C THR A 76 -20.94 -10.72 8.63
N SER A 77 -20.79 -10.00 7.53
CA SER A 77 -20.44 -10.58 6.24
C SER A 77 -19.64 -9.60 5.37
N LEU A 78 -19.06 -10.14 4.30
CA LEU A 78 -18.37 -9.38 3.26
C LEU A 78 -19.25 -9.16 2.02
N SER A 79 -20.58 -9.29 2.12
CA SER A 79 -21.48 -9.19 0.95
C SER A 79 -21.47 -7.83 0.27
N ASP A 80 -21.06 -6.78 0.99
CA ASP A 80 -20.93 -5.42 0.45
C ASP A 80 -19.59 -5.21 -0.29
N ILE A 81 -18.72 -6.22 -0.32
CA ILE A 81 -17.44 -6.21 -1.03
C ILE A 81 -17.54 -7.17 -2.22
N ASN A 82 -17.41 -6.62 -3.43
CA ASN A 82 -17.41 -7.43 -4.64
C ASN A 82 -16.29 -8.47 -4.61
N GLU A 83 -16.58 -9.68 -5.08
CA GLU A 83 -15.62 -10.79 -5.18
C GLU A 83 -14.99 -11.26 -3.85
N ALA A 84 -15.59 -10.91 -2.71
CA ALA A 84 -15.14 -11.32 -1.38
C ALA A 84 -15.80 -12.61 -0.86
N THR A 85 -16.74 -13.20 -1.61
CA THR A 85 -17.43 -14.44 -1.23
C THR A 85 -16.42 -15.57 -1.01
N GLY A 86 -16.46 -16.18 0.17
CA GLY A 86 -15.54 -17.28 0.56
C GLY A 86 -14.14 -16.83 0.98
N LYS A 87 -13.81 -15.53 0.91
CA LYS A 87 -12.47 -14.99 1.21
C LYS A 87 -12.36 -14.33 2.58
N ALA A 88 -13.22 -14.72 3.53
CA ALA A 88 -13.30 -14.09 4.85
C ALA A 88 -11.95 -14.09 5.61
N THR A 89 -11.18 -15.16 5.49
CA THR A 89 -9.86 -15.29 6.12
C THR A 89 -8.77 -14.50 5.39
N GLU A 90 -8.81 -14.48 4.05
CA GLU A 90 -7.82 -13.76 3.22
C GLU A 90 -7.95 -12.23 3.35
N LEU A 91 -9.14 -11.75 3.70
CA LEU A 91 -9.45 -10.33 3.81
C LEU A 91 -9.40 -9.81 5.26
N ILE A 92 -8.87 -10.59 6.22
CA ILE A 92 -8.62 -10.11 7.58
C ILE A 92 -7.69 -8.90 7.52
N GLY A 93 -8.07 -7.81 8.18
CA GLY A 93 -7.35 -6.54 8.13
C GLY A 93 -7.74 -5.64 6.97
N LEU A 94 -8.74 -5.99 6.16
CA LEU A 94 -9.29 -5.09 5.14
C LEU A 94 -9.93 -3.87 5.80
N PHE A 95 -9.49 -2.67 5.40
CA PHE A 95 -10.03 -1.40 5.90
C PHE A 95 -10.95 -0.73 4.87
N VAL A 96 -12.08 -0.20 5.33
CA VAL A 96 -13.03 0.56 4.51
C VAL A 96 -13.60 1.73 5.29
N TYR A 97 -13.93 2.83 4.60
CA TYR A 97 -14.75 3.89 5.18
C TYR A 97 -16.22 3.58 4.91
N ASN A 98 -16.95 3.18 5.94
CA ASN A 98 -18.38 2.99 5.84
C ASN A 98 -19.10 4.33 5.70
N ILE A 99 -19.98 4.42 4.70
CA ILE A 99 -20.84 5.59 4.46
C ILE A 99 -22.30 5.37 4.91
N ASN A 100 -22.65 4.15 5.33
CA ASN A 100 -24.02 3.83 5.74
C ASN A 100 -24.30 4.24 7.19
N THR A 101 -25.56 4.61 7.45
CA THR A 101 -26.09 4.77 8.81
C THR A 101 -27.27 3.82 8.97
N ASN A 102 -27.19 2.91 9.95
CA ASN A 102 -28.28 2.05 10.34
C ASN A 102 -28.31 1.91 11.86
N HIS A 103 -29.25 2.62 12.49
CA HIS A 103 -29.39 2.65 13.95
C HIS A 103 -29.75 1.29 14.55
N SER A 104 -30.61 0.52 13.89
CA SER A 104 -31.06 -0.79 14.37
C SER A 104 -29.93 -1.82 14.43
N LEU A 105 -28.95 -1.71 13.53
CA LEU A 105 -27.78 -2.58 13.46
C LEU A 105 -26.53 -1.95 14.13
N GLY A 106 -26.65 -0.75 14.69
CA GLY A 106 -25.52 -0.01 15.27
C GLY A 106 -24.47 0.42 14.24
N ILE A 107 -24.80 0.43 12.95
CA ILE A 107 -23.88 0.83 11.88
C ILE A 107 -23.86 2.35 11.81
N LYS A 108 -22.68 2.93 11.98
CA LYS A 108 -22.44 4.37 11.85
C LYS A 108 -21.38 4.62 10.76
N PRO A 109 -21.41 5.78 10.10
CA PRO A 109 -20.33 6.18 9.21
C PRO A 109 -18.98 6.22 9.96
N GLY A 110 -17.91 5.79 9.33
CA GLY A 110 -16.59 5.75 9.95
C GLY A 110 -15.68 4.67 9.37
N LEU A 111 -14.48 4.53 9.94
CA LEU A 111 -13.50 3.54 9.51
C LEU A 111 -13.79 2.19 10.17
N TYR A 112 -13.87 1.14 9.35
CA TYR A 112 -14.08 -0.24 9.77
C TYR A 112 -12.93 -1.12 9.30
N VAL A 113 -12.61 -2.13 10.10
CA VAL A 113 -11.70 -3.22 9.74
C VAL A 113 -12.42 -4.55 9.80
N TRP A 114 -12.19 -5.44 8.83
CA TRP A 114 -12.67 -6.81 8.89
C TRP A 114 -11.79 -7.65 9.81
N ASP A 115 -12.37 -8.25 10.86
CA ASP A 115 -11.62 -9.07 11.83
C ASP A 115 -11.59 -10.57 11.51
N GLY A 116 -12.17 -10.98 10.38
CA GLY A 116 -12.34 -12.38 9.99
C GLY A 116 -13.75 -12.91 10.23
N THR A 117 -14.51 -12.27 11.12
CA THR A 117 -15.88 -12.66 11.48
C THR A 117 -16.87 -11.52 11.31
N ARG A 118 -16.43 -10.28 11.55
CA ARG A 118 -17.26 -9.08 11.46
C ARG A 118 -16.44 -7.83 11.17
N TRP A 119 -17.12 -6.82 10.66
CA TRP A 119 -16.64 -5.46 10.56
C TRP A 119 -16.61 -4.82 11.95
N ARG A 120 -15.44 -4.36 12.37
CA ARG A 120 -15.20 -3.66 13.62
C ARG A 120 -15.00 -2.17 13.37
N PRO A 121 -15.79 -1.28 13.98
CA PRO A 121 -15.48 0.14 13.94
C PRO A 121 -14.17 0.39 14.69
N LEU A 122 -13.30 1.25 14.15
CA LEU A 122 -12.04 1.61 14.81
C LEU A 122 -12.18 2.73 15.84
N ILE A 123 -13.30 3.44 15.83
CA ILE A 123 -13.61 4.44 16.84
C ILE A 123 -14.63 3.81 17.78
N THR A 124 -14.20 3.46 18.98
CA THR A 124 -15.08 3.12 20.09
C THR A 124 -15.25 4.36 20.95
N SER A 125 -16.46 4.94 20.96
CA SER A 125 -16.87 5.94 21.93
C SER A 125 -17.12 5.30 23.29
#